data_AF-A0A6V7IYR7-F1
#
_entry.id   AF-A0A6V7IYR7-F1
#
_cell.length_a   1.000
_cell.length_b   1.000
_cell.length_c   1.000
_cell.angle_alpha   90.00
_cell.angle_beta   90.00
_cell.angle_gamma   90.00
#
_symmetry.space_group_name_H-M   'P 1'
#
loop_
_entity.id
_entity.type
_entity.pdbx_description
1 polymer ?
#
loop_
_entity_poly.entity_id
_entity_poly.type
_entity_poly.pdbx_seq_one_letter_code
_entity_poly.pdbx_strand_id
1 'polypeptide(L)'
;VHNQVEEGTVHCSLATVRKWCYHISDYCCLRFNVPMIQFSHRPPTMSEQMEALSNVMGAVDMRKKRVFTTIKSPTGVTEAY
;
A
#
# COMPACT_ATOMS: atom_id res chain seq x y z
N VAL A 1 -6.57 -2.30 14.39
CA VAL A 1 -7.49 -2.16 15.53
C VAL A 1 -7.65 -0.68 15.95
N HIS A 2 -6.59 0.13 16.11
CA HIS A 2 -6.75 1.57 16.43
C HIS A 2 -7.18 2.48 15.27
N ASN A 3 -7.03 2.06 14.01
CA ASN A 3 -7.41 2.86 12.84
C ASN A 3 -8.93 2.85 12.55
N GLN A 4 -9.71 2.10 13.34
CA GLN A 4 -11.16 1.91 13.16
C GLN A 4 -11.98 2.63 14.22
N VAL A 5 -11.33 3.26 15.20
CA VAL A 5 -11.96 4.04 16.26
C VAL A 5 -11.60 5.50 15.99
N GLU A 6 -12.60 6.38 15.90
CA GLU A 6 -12.35 7.83 15.82
C GLU A 6 -11.42 8.25 16.98
N GLU A 7 -10.42 9.08 16.69
CA GLU A 7 -9.35 9.49 17.62
C GLU A 7 -8.39 8.40 18.13
N GLY A 8 -8.63 7.11 17.82
CA GLY A 8 -7.79 6.00 18.25
C GLY A 8 -6.32 6.09 17.78
N THR A 9 -6.07 6.86 16.71
CA THR A 9 -4.72 7.13 16.20
C THR A 9 -3.94 8.14 17.05
N VAL A 10 -4.61 8.98 17.84
CA VAL A 10 -3.98 9.96 18.75
C VAL A 10 -3.38 9.25 19.96
N HIS A 11 -4.08 8.25 20.50
CA HIS A 11 -3.64 7.46 21.65
C HIS A 11 -2.90 6.17 21.27
N CYS A 12 -2.65 5.97 19.98
CA CYS A 12 -1.85 4.85 19.51
C CYS A 12 -0.37 5.12 19.84
N SER A 13 0.20 4.32 20.74
CA SER A 13 1.61 4.38 21.13
C SER A 13 2.54 4.33 19.92
N LEU A 14 2.23 3.45 18.94
CA LEU A 14 2.96 3.34 17.69
C LEU A 14 2.91 4.64 16.86
N ALA A 15 1.75 5.30 16.78
CA ALA A 15 1.62 6.55 16.05
C ALA A 15 2.41 7.69 16.72
N THR A 16 2.41 7.71 18.06
CA THR A 16 3.16 8.69 18.85
C THR A 16 4.67 8.54 18.65
N VAL A 17 5.21 7.32 18.77
CA VAL A 17 6.63 7.06 18.55
C VAL A 17 7.04 7.40 17.11
N ARG A 18 6.22 7.05 16.11
CA ARG A 18 6.50 7.42 14.71
C ARG A 18 6.57 8.92 14.49
N LYS A 19 5.66 9.70 15.10
CA LYS A 19 5.70 11.17 15.02
C LYS A 19 7.02 11.72 15.58
N TRP A 20 7.49 11.20 16.71
CA TRP A 20 8.78 11.60 17.28
C TRP A 20 9.94 11.27 16.35
N CYS A 21 9.97 10.07 15.77
CA CYS A 21 10.99 9.71 14.79
C CYS A 21 11.01 10.67 13.60
N TYR A 22 9.85 11.04 13.06
CA TYR A 22 9.76 11.99 11.95
C TYR A 22 10.27 13.39 12.33
N HIS A 23 9.97 13.88 13.53
CA HIS A 23 10.51 15.16 14.00
C HIS A 23 12.03 15.14 14.17
N ILE A 24 12.58 14.04 14.70
CA ILE A 24 14.03 13.87 14.83
C ILE A 24 14.68 13.83 13.45
N SER A 25 14.11 13.07 12.52
CA SER A 25 14.61 12.99 11.14
C SER A 25 14.56 14.35 10.44
N ASP A 26 13.48 15.11 10.59
CA ASP A 26 13.34 16.45 10.01
C ASP A 26 14.48 17.39 10.48
N TYR A 27 14.78 17.39 11.78
CA TYR A 27 15.87 18.21 12.33
C TYR A 27 17.26 17.70 11.94
N CYS A 28 17.51 16.40 12.09
CA CYS A 28 18.84 15.83 11.94
C CYS A 28 19.23 15.65 10.47
N CYS A 29 18.35 15.13 9.63
CA CYS A 29 18.69 14.80 8.25
C CYS A 29 19.00 16.07 7.44
N LEU A 30 18.27 17.16 7.67
CA LEU A 30 18.59 18.47 7.07
C LEU A 30 19.97 18.98 7.52
N ARG A 31 20.32 18.81 8.80
CA ARG A 31 21.59 19.27 9.36
C ARG A 31 22.80 18.48 8.86
N PHE A 32 22.64 17.18 8.62
CA PHE A 32 23.71 16.28 8.17
C PHE A 32 23.72 16.02 6.66
N ASN A 33 22.88 16.73 5.88
CA ASN A 33 22.69 16.49 4.44
C ASN A 33 22.35 15.02 4.11
N VAL A 34 21.55 14.38 4.95
CA VAL A 34 21.05 13.02 4.70
C VAL A 34 19.76 13.12 3.88
N PRO A 35 19.64 12.40 2.76
CA PRO A 35 18.43 12.43 1.95
C PRO A 35 17.21 11.87 2.70
N MET A 36 16.10 12.60 2.63
CA MET A 36 14.84 12.23 3.29
C MET A 36 14.08 11.18 2.46
N ILE A 37 14.17 9.92 2.89
CA ILE A 37 13.48 8.78 2.27
C ILE A 37 12.04 8.71 2.78
N GLN A 38 11.09 8.55 1.85
CA GLN A 38 9.67 8.38 2.14
C GLN A 38 9.42 7.11 2.96
N PHE A 39 8.44 7.14 3.86
CA PHE A 39 8.08 6.07 4.83
C PHE A 39 9.11 5.81 5.94
N SER A 40 10.38 6.09 5.70
CA SER A 40 11.46 5.95 6.69
C SER A 40 11.66 7.22 7.53
N HIS A 41 11.82 8.37 6.88
CA HIS A 41 12.12 9.64 7.55
C HIS A 41 10.95 10.62 7.59
N ARG A 42 9.99 10.46 6.67
CA ARG A 42 8.79 11.28 6.59
C ARG A 42 7.55 10.45 6.31
N PRO A 43 6.37 10.90 6.77
CA PRO A 43 5.12 10.28 6.36
C PRO A 43 4.92 10.44 4.84
N PRO A 44 4.16 9.53 4.22
CA PRO A 44 3.78 9.67 2.82
C PRO A 44 2.83 10.87 2.65
N THR A 45 3.08 11.68 1.64
CA THR A 45 2.19 12.77 1.21
C THR A 45 0.91 12.23 0.59
N MET A 46 -0.12 13.07 0.50
CA MET A 46 -1.40 12.70 -0.11
C MET A 46 -1.24 12.24 -1.57
N SER A 47 -0.37 12.89 -2.36
CA SER A 47 -0.07 12.49 -3.73
C SER A 47 0.52 11.07 -3.80
N GLU A 48 1.50 10.79 -2.96
CA GLU A 48 2.15 9.47 -2.93
C GLU A 48 1.20 8.37 -2.42
N GLN A 49 0.28 8.70 -1.50
CA GLN A 49 -0.77 7.77 -1.07
C GLN A 49 -1.77 7.47 -2.20
N MET A 50 -2.17 8.48 -2.98
CA MET A 50 -3.05 8.29 -4.14
C MET A 50 -2.39 7.46 -5.24
N GLU A 51 -1.10 7.68 -5.50
CA GLU A 51 -0.35 6.89 -6.47
C GLU A 51 -0.25 5.41 -6.05
N ALA A 52 0.05 5.15 -4.77
CA ALA A 52 0.07 3.79 -4.23
C ALA A 52 -1.30 3.10 -4.38
N LEU A 53 -2.39 3.82 -4.10
CA LEU A 53 -3.75 3.30 -4.29
C LEU A 53 -4.09 3.05 -5.77
N SER A 54 -3.70 3.96 -6.66
CA SER A 54 -3.87 3.82 -8.10
C SER A 54 -3.16 2.58 -8.64
N ASN A 55 -1.92 2.33 -8.21
CA ASN A 55 -1.16 1.14 -8.60
C ASN A 55 -1.83 -0.16 -8.14
N VAL A 56 -2.42 -0.17 -6.94
CA VAL A 56 -3.19 -1.32 -6.45
C VAL A 56 -4.47 -1.51 -7.25
N MET A 57 -5.19 -0.44 -7.57
CA MET A 57 -6.42 -0.51 -8.38
C MET A 57 -6.15 -0.98 -9.81
N GLY A 58 -5.08 -0.50 -10.44
CA GLY A 58 -4.65 -0.98 -11.77
C GLY A 58 -4.29 -2.46 -11.76
N ALA A 59 -3.62 -2.94 -10.71
CA ALA A 59 -3.30 -4.37 -10.56
C ALA A 59 -4.54 -5.26 -10.35
N VAL A 60 -5.59 -4.74 -9.71
CA VAL A 60 -6.88 -5.43 -9.55
C VAL A 60 -7.67 -5.45 -10.86
N ASP A 61 -7.65 -4.36 -11.62
CA ASP A 61 -8.33 -4.27 -12.92
C ASP A 61 -7.74 -5.24 -13.96
N MET A 62 -6.42 -5.45 -13.95
CA MET A 62 -5.77 -6.45 -14.80
C MET A 62 -6.24 -7.89 -14.50
N ARG A 63 -6.70 -8.21 -13.28
CA ARG A 63 -7.25 -9.54 -12.96
C ARG A 63 -8.66 -9.76 -13.53
N LYS A 64 -9.38 -8.69 -13.89
CA LYS A 64 -10.74 -8.79 -14.45
C LYS A 64 -10.74 -9.13 -15.95
N LYS A 65 -9.62 -8.93 -16.64
CA LYS A 65 -9.41 -9.35 -18.05
C LYS A 65 -8.89 -10.79 -18.18
N ARG A 66 -9.36 -11.73 -17.35
CA ARG A 66 -9.28 -13.14 -17.75
C ARG A 66 -10.26 -13.34 -18.89
N VAL A 67 -9.76 -13.22 -20.11
CA VAL A 67 -10.33 -13.90 -21.26
C VAL A 67 -10.48 -15.36 -20.83
N PHE A 68 -11.70 -15.86 -20.76
CA PHE A 68 -11.97 -17.29 -20.68
C PHE A 68 -11.44 -17.91 -21.98
N THR A 69 -10.14 -18.21 -22.02
CA THR A 69 -9.62 -19.14 -23.01
C THR A 69 -10.17 -20.50 -22.60
N THR A 70 -11.19 -20.95 -23.30
CA THR A 70 -11.72 -22.31 -23.23
C THR A 70 -10.55 -23.28 -23.26
N ILE A 71 -10.24 -23.90 -22.13
CA ILE A 71 -9.29 -25.01 -22.07
C ILE A 71 -9.98 -26.15 -22.81
N LYS A 72 -9.64 -26.35 -24.09
CA LYS A 72 -10.00 -27.59 -24.77
C LYS A 72 -9.19 -28.70 -24.12
N SER A 73 -9.88 -29.58 -23.39
CA SER A 73 -9.31 -30.83 -22.91
C SER A 73 -8.76 -31.65 -24.10
N PRO A 74 -7.55 -32.21 -24.02
CA PRO A 74 -7.01 -33.09 -25.06
C PRO A 74 -7.57 -34.52 -25.00
N THR A 75 -8.39 -34.86 -24.01
CA THR A 75 -9.04 -36.17 -23.93
C THR A 75 -10.42 -36.07 -24.56
N GLY A 76 -10.54 -36.52 -25.82
CA GLY A 76 -11.81 -36.60 -26.54
C GLY A 76 -12.75 -37.62 -25.91
N VAL A 77 -13.44 -37.21 -24.84
CA VAL A 77 -14.58 -37.95 -24.27
C VAL A 77 -15.73 -36.97 -24.17
N THR A 78 -16.69 -37.10 -25.08
CA THR A 78 -18.01 -36.49 -24.96
C THR A 78 -18.88 -37.40 -24.10
N GLU A 79 -19.18 -37.00 -22.87
CA GLU A 79 -20.32 -37.59 -22.15
C GLU A 79 -21.56 -36.75 -22.45
N ALA A 80 -22.55 -37.39 -23.05
CA ALA A 80 -23.89 -36.86 -23.24
C ALA A 80 -24.67 -37.04 -21.94
N TYR A 81 -25.19 -35.93 -21.40
CA TYR A 81 -26.43 -35.91 -20.63
C TYR A 81 -27.15 -34.59 -20.89
#